data_AF-A0A427UFV4-F1
#
_entry.id   AF-A0A427UFV4-F1
#
_cell.length_a   1.000
_cell.length_b   1.000
_cell.length_c   1.000
_cell.angle_alpha   90.00
_cell.angle_beta   90.00
_cell.angle_gamma   90.00
#
_symmetry.space_group_name_H-M   'P 1'
#
loop_
_entity.id
_entity.type
_entity.pdbx_description
1 polymer ?
#
loop_
_entity_poly.entity_id
_entity_poly.type
_entity_poly.pdbx_seq_one_letter_code
_entity_poly.pdbx_strand_id
1 'polypeptide(L)'
;MDINMTEDVQNSLKDEGFKIEEIQELIEKAESTGTKLKHKSEGTFIAKEDFENLTRYAVYTTSDGELTLCSVYAHKMNINGPTGGNIHDVEYDDKSEWICQKCNEAALERNVDLSYMGVTRPGPALVCPDCGEIYVSEGVAKTLKTAEGILEEKRA
;
A
#
# COMPACT_ATOMS: atom_id res chain seq x y z
N MET A 1 4.24 8.71 19.08
CA MET A 1 3.75 9.79 18.20
C MET A 1 2.24 9.92 18.40
N ASP A 2 1.67 11.11 18.58
CA ASP A 2 0.20 11.28 18.64
C ASP A 2 -0.39 11.25 17.23
N ILE A 3 -1.42 10.43 16.99
CA ILE A 3 -2.10 10.32 15.69
C ILE A 3 -3.49 10.92 15.80
N ASN A 4 -3.75 11.97 15.01
CA ASN A 4 -5.09 12.53 14.83
C ASN A 4 -5.87 11.69 13.80
N MET A 5 -7.15 11.45 14.03
CA MET A 5 -8.01 10.70 13.11
C MET A 5 -9.49 11.02 13.36
N THR A 6 -10.31 10.90 12.33
CA THR A 6 -11.77 11.04 12.45
C THR A 6 -12.40 9.77 13.03
N GLU A 7 -13.66 9.86 13.49
CA GLU A 7 -14.42 8.69 13.96
C GLU A 7 -14.54 7.61 12.86
N ASP A 8 -14.68 8.00 11.59
CA ASP A 8 -14.77 7.06 10.47
C ASP A 8 -13.49 6.23 10.31
N VAL A 9 -12.32 6.85 10.49
CA VAL A 9 -11.02 6.16 10.45
C VAL A 9 -10.85 5.26 11.67
N GLN A 10 -11.32 5.68 12.85
CA GLN A 10 -11.33 4.83 14.05
C GLN A 10 -12.20 3.59 13.88
N ASN A 11 -13.34 3.72 13.20
CA ASN A 11 -14.19 2.58 12.89
C ASN A 11 -13.52 1.65 11.86
N SER A 12 -12.90 2.22 10.83
CA SER A 12 -12.15 1.45 9.82
C SER A 12 -11.01 0.64 10.44
N LEU A 13 -10.26 1.23 11.40
CA LEU A 13 -9.23 0.49 12.17
C LEU A 13 -9.80 -0.75 12.86
N LYS A 14 -10.97 -0.60 13.52
CA LYS A 14 -11.62 -1.71 14.23
C LYS A 14 -12.12 -2.79 13.28
N ASP A 15 -12.74 -2.39 12.17
CA ASP A 15 -13.28 -3.30 11.15
C ASP A 15 -12.16 -4.11 10.49
N GLU A 16 -11.01 -3.47 10.27
CA GLU A 16 -9.81 -4.10 9.74
C GLU A 16 -9.03 -4.90 10.80
N GLY A 17 -9.38 -4.77 12.07
CA GLY A 17 -8.74 -5.45 13.20
C GLY A 17 -7.37 -4.88 13.59
N PHE A 18 -7.07 -3.64 13.20
CA PHE A 18 -5.82 -2.96 13.54
C PHE A 18 -5.88 -2.25 14.89
N LYS A 19 -4.79 -2.37 15.65
CA LYS A 19 -4.54 -1.50 16.79
C LYS A 19 -3.85 -0.22 16.34
N ILE A 20 -4.11 0.88 17.05
CA ILE A 20 -3.50 2.18 16.73
C ILE A 20 -1.97 2.13 16.87
N GLU A 21 -1.47 1.35 17.83
CA GLU A 21 -0.04 1.19 18.08
C GLU A 21 0.66 0.51 16.89
N GLU A 22 0.02 -0.48 16.25
CA GLU A 22 0.57 -1.15 15.06
C GLU A 22 0.69 -0.18 13.87
N ILE A 23 -0.28 0.73 13.72
CA ILE A 23 -0.25 1.74 12.67
C ILE A 23 0.79 2.83 12.96
N GLN A 24 0.97 3.20 14.23
CA GLN A 24 2.06 4.07 14.66
C GLN A 24 3.42 3.49 14.30
N GLU A 25 3.67 2.23 14.67
CA GLU A 25 4.92 1.54 14.36
C GLU A 25 5.18 1.45 12.85
N LEU A 26 4.14 1.13 12.06
CA LEU A 26 4.21 1.09 10.61
C LEU A 26 4.60 2.44 10.01
N ILE A 27 4.00 3.53 10.50
CA ILE A 27 4.32 4.88 10.02
C ILE A 27 5.72 5.29 10.45
N GLU A 28 6.10 5.09 11.71
CA GLU A 28 7.43 5.44 12.22
C GLU A 28 8.55 4.68 11.46
N LYS A 29 8.31 3.41 11.12
CA LYS A 29 9.20 2.62 10.26
C LYS A 29 9.27 3.19 8.84
N ALA A 30 8.14 3.62 8.27
CA ALA A 30 8.11 4.21 6.94
C ALA A 30 8.79 5.57 6.88
N GLU A 31 8.64 6.40 7.92
CA GLU A 31 9.34 7.68 8.08
C GLU A 31 10.86 7.48 8.21
N SER A 32 11.29 6.53 9.03
CA SER A 32 12.73 6.29 9.28
C SER A 32 13.46 5.62 8.11
N THR A 33 12.77 4.75 7.35
CA THR A 33 13.39 4.02 6.23
C THR A 33 13.16 4.66 4.87
N GLY A 34 12.22 5.60 4.76
CA GLY A 34 11.75 6.17 3.49
C GLY A 34 10.88 5.22 2.66
N THR A 35 10.49 4.05 3.20
CA THR A 35 9.65 3.05 2.52
C THR A 35 8.18 3.48 2.49
N LYS A 36 7.92 4.60 1.82
CA LYS A 36 6.61 5.21 1.62
C LYS A 36 6.52 5.92 0.28
N LEU A 37 5.29 6.11 -0.19
CA LEU A 37 4.99 7.02 -1.29
C LEU A 37 4.52 8.36 -0.74
N LYS A 38 4.82 9.45 -1.44
CA LYS A 38 4.32 10.80 -1.18
C LYS A 38 3.58 11.31 -2.41
N HIS A 39 2.37 11.85 -2.22
CA HIS A 39 1.62 12.51 -3.28
C HIS A 39 2.28 13.83 -3.68
N LYS A 40 2.35 14.13 -4.98
CA LYS A 40 3.01 15.34 -5.51
C LYS A 40 2.41 16.66 -4.98
N SER A 41 1.09 16.71 -4.78
CA SER A 41 0.37 17.96 -4.47
C SER A 41 0.00 18.16 -2.99
N GLU A 42 -0.16 17.11 -2.19
CA GLU A 42 -1.03 17.19 -0.99
C GLU A 42 -0.36 16.83 0.34
N GLY A 43 0.95 16.55 0.37
CA GLY A 43 1.59 16.12 1.63
C GLY A 43 0.98 14.84 2.20
N THR A 44 0.24 14.10 1.37
CA THR A 44 -0.33 12.78 1.66
C THR A 44 0.73 11.71 1.42
N PHE A 45 0.80 10.75 2.30
CA PHE A 45 1.73 9.64 2.27
C PHE A 45 1.01 8.30 2.30
N ILE A 46 1.63 7.28 1.71
CA ILE A 46 1.23 5.88 1.85
C ILE A 46 2.43 5.14 2.44
N ALA A 47 2.29 4.67 3.66
CA ALA A 47 3.20 3.69 4.26
C ALA A 47 2.71 2.27 3.97
N LYS A 48 3.65 1.33 3.85
CA LYS A 48 3.38 -0.09 3.62
C LYS A 48 4.28 -0.95 4.50
N GLU A 49 3.72 -2.04 4.99
CA GLU A 49 4.48 -3.14 5.59
C GLU A 49 3.88 -4.50 5.25
N ASP A 50 4.74 -5.50 5.06
CA ASP A 50 4.34 -6.91 5.01
C ASP A 50 4.53 -7.54 6.41
N PHE A 51 3.45 -8.00 7.03
CA PHE A 51 3.48 -8.59 8.38
C PHE A 51 2.58 -9.83 8.46
N GLU A 52 3.13 -10.98 8.86
CA GLU A 52 2.40 -12.24 9.08
C GLU A 52 1.43 -12.66 7.96
N ASN A 53 1.84 -12.52 6.69
CA ASN A 53 1.05 -12.78 5.48
C ASN A 53 -0.09 -11.77 5.22
N LEU A 54 0.02 -10.59 5.81
CA LEU A 54 -0.87 -9.46 5.57
C LEU A 54 -0.04 -8.26 5.13
N THR A 55 -0.29 -7.77 3.92
CA THR A 55 0.26 -6.48 3.50
C THR A 55 -0.66 -5.39 3.99
N ARG A 56 -0.12 -4.49 4.82
CA ARG A 56 -0.84 -3.41 5.51
C ARG A 56 -0.42 -2.07 4.95
N TYR A 57 -1.37 -1.15 4.88
CA TYR A 57 -1.16 0.20 4.38
C TYR A 57 -1.79 1.21 5.31
N ALA A 58 -1.09 2.34 5.47
CA ALA A 58 -1.63 3.51 6.15
C ALA A 58 -1.47 4.73 5.24
N VAL A 59 -2.58 5.43 5.03
CA VAL A 59 -2.62 6.72 4.33
C VAL A 59 -2.72 7.81 5.37
N TYR A 60 -1.80 8.76 5.34
CA TYR A 60 -1.75 9.83 6.33
C TYR A 60 -1.22 11.12 5.72
N THR A 61 -1.53 12.25 6.36
CA THR A 61 -0.97 13.55 6.05
C THR A 61 -0.13 14.03 7.22
N THR A 62 0.86 14.87 6.92
CA THR A 62 1.64 15.56 7.94
C THR A 62 1.54 17.07 7.71
N SER A 63 0.94 17.80 8.64
CA SER A 63 0.76 19.25 8.59
C SER A 63 1.24 19.87 9.89
N ASP A 64 2.15 20.84 9.83
CA ASP A 64 2.69 21.55 11.00
C ASP A 64 3.24 20.64 12.13
N GLY A 65 3.75 19.46 11.76
CA GLY A 65 4.28 18.47 12.72
C GLY A 65 3.20 17.56 13.34
N GLU A 66 1.93 17.78 13.00
CA GLU A 66 0.83 16.90 13.36
C GLU A 66 0.59 15.85 12.27
N LEU A 67 0.43 14.60 12.69
CA LEU A 67 0.07 13.51 11.80
C LEU A 67 -1.43 13.24 11.89
N THR A 68 -2.08 13.23 10.73
CA THR A 68 -3.49 12.84 10.61
C THR A 68 -3.59 11.56 9.78
N LEU A 69 -4.11 10.49 10.38
CA LEU A 69 -4.41 9.25 9.67
C LEU A 69 -5.70 9.41 8.87
N CYS A 70 -5.62 9.15 7.57
CA CYS A 70 -6.73 9.31 6.63
C CYS A 70 -7.42 7.98 6.30
N SER A 71 -6.66 6.88 6.18
CA SER A 71 -7.20 5.56 5.85
C SER A 71 -6.23 4.46 6.23
N VAL A 72 -6.77 3.27 6.50
CA VAL A 72 -6.02 2.02 6.70
C VAL A 72 -6.68 0.92 5.90
N TYR A 73 -5.87 0.05 5.32
CA TYR A 73 -6.37 -1.11 4.57
C TYR A 73 -5.29 -2.17 4.47
N ALA A 74 -5.72 -3.39 4.16
CA ALA A 74 -4.81 -4.51 3.96
C ALA A 74 -5.36 -5.56 2.99
N HIS A 75 -4.49 -6.48 2.60
CA HIS A 75 -4.84 -7.69 1.85
C HIS A 75 -3.88 -8.82 2.19
N LYS A 76 -4.31 -10.06 1.96
CA LYS A 76 -3.51 -11.28 2.18
C LYS A 76 -2.77 -11.75 0.92
N MET A 77 -3.07 -11.17 -0.25
CA MET A 77 -2.38 -11.55 -1.49
C MET A 77 -0.88 -11.19 -1.43
N ASN A 78 -0.03 -12.13 -1.85
CA ASN A 78 1.40 -11.89 -2.02
C ASN A 78 1.66 -11.15 -3.34
N ILE A 79 2.45 -10.09 -3.28
CA ILE A 79 2.88 -9.31 -4.45
C ILE A 79 4.21 -9.90 -4.95
N ASN A 80 4.18 -10.58 -6.10
CA ASN A 80 5.34 -11.30 -6.63
C ASN A 80 6.28 -10.42 -7.47
N GLY A 81 5.81 -9.26 -7.93
CA GLY A 81 6.55 -8.35 -8.80
C GLY A 81 5.71 -7.86 -9.98
N PRO A 82 6.28 -7.03 -10.87
CA PRO A 82 5.58 -6.56 -12.07
C PRO A 82 5.22 -7.73 -13.00
N THR A 83 4.01 -7.69 -13.54
CA THR A 83 3.54 -8.68 -14.53
C THR A 83 4.42 -8.58 -15.77
N GLY A 84 4.93 -9.72 -16.25
CA GLY A 84 5.87 -9.77 -17.36
C GLY A 84 7.35 -9.64 -16.95
N GLY A 85 7.64 -9.54 -15.65
CA GLY A 85 9.00 -9.62 -15.11
C GLY A 85 9.59 -8.25 -14.79
N ASN A 86 10.86 -8.06 -15.16
CA ASN A 86 11.61 -6.86 -14.79
C ASN A 86 11.05 -5.60 -15.46
N ILE A 87 11.27 -4.46 -14.81
CA ILE A 87 10.89 -3.16 -15.33
C ILE A 87 11.85 -2.79 -16.46
N HIS A 88 11.38 -2.90 -17.70
CA HIS A 88 12.04 -2.41 -18.90
C HIS A 88 11.24 -1.25 -19.50
N ASP A 89 11.90 -0.42 -20.30
CA ASP A 89 11.28 0.62 -21.14
C ASP A 89 10.39 1.64 -20.40
N VAL A 90 10.88 2.09 -19.23
CA VAL A 90 10.22 3.07 -18.32
C VAL A 90 9.77 4.37 -19.01
N GLU A 91 10.35 4.70 -20.15
CA GLU A 91 10.03 5.91 -20.92
C GLU A 91 8.60 5.90 -21.50
N TYR A 92 7.99 4.73 -21.64
CA TYR A 92 6.62 4.57 -22.18
C TYR A 92 5.56 4.36 -21.10
N ASP A 93 5.94 4.36 -19.82
CA ASP A 93 5.00 4.13 -18.73
C ASP A 93 4.28 5.39 -18.28
N ASP A 94 3.04 5.19 -17.86
CA ASP A 94 2.24 6.20 -17.20
C ASP A 94 2.82 6.48 -15.81
N LYS A 95 3.45 7.65 -15.68
CA LYS A 95 3.96 8.15 -14.40
C LYS A 95 2.79 8.59 -13.52
N SER A 96 2.71 8.00 -12.33
CA SER A 96 1.70 8.38 -11.35
C SER A 96 2.01 9.73 -10.67
N GLU A 97 1.08 10.18 -9.85
CA GLU A 97 1.25 11.35 -8.97
C GLU A 97 2.01 11.02 -7.66
N TRP A 98 2.46 9.78 -7.50
CA TRP A 98 3.17 9.31 -6.31
C TRP A 98 4.68 9.32 -6.52
N ILE A 99 5.41 9.77 -5.50
CA ILE A 99 6.88 9.79 -5.47
C ILE A 99 7.35 8.86 -4.37
N CYS A 100 8.23 7.92 -4.70
CA CYS A 100 8.87 7.06 -3.71
C CYS A 100 9.82 7.90 -2.85
N GLN A 101 9.64 7.93 -1.54
CA GLN A 101 10.50 8.72 -0.64
C GLN A 101 11.88 8.07 -0.39
N LYS A 102 12.05 6.80 -0.75
CA LYS A 102 13.33 6.08 -0.68
C LYS A 102 14.27 6.45 -1.82
N CYS A 103 13.73 6.53 -3.04
CA CYS A 103 14.51 6.77 -4.27
C CYS A 103 14.31 8.17 -4.86
N ASN A 104 13.29 8.90 -4.41
CA ASN A 104 12.86 10.18 -4.95
C ASN A 104 12.43 10.14 -6.44
N GLU A 105 12.01 8.97 -6.91
CA GLU A 105 11.52 8.74 -8.27
C GLU A 105 9.99 8.64 -8.31
N ALA A 106 9.40 9.04 -9.43
CA ALA A 106 7.97 8.89 -9.66
C ALA A 106 7.61 7.41 -9.80
N ALA A 107 6.61 6.94 -9.03
CA ALA A 107 6.08 5.60 -9.18
C ALA A 107 5.31 5.47 -10.50
N LEU A 108 5.40 4.30 -11.12
CA LEU A 108 4.74 3.96 -12.37
C LEU A 108 3.45 3.19 -12.09
N GLU A 109 2.42 3.42 -12.90
CA GLU A 109 1.21 2.60 -12.87
C GLU A 109 1.42 1.34 -13.71
N ARG A 110 1.50 0.18 -13.06
CA ARG A 110 1.72 -1.11 -13.73
C ARG A 110 0.87 -2.21 -13.13
N ASN A 111 0.71 -3.29 -13.89
CA ASN A 111 0.19 -4.53 -13.33
C ASN A 111 1.29 -5.30 -12.61
N VAL A 112 0.94 -5.90 -11.49
CA VAL A 112 1.78 -6.78 -10.68
C VAL A 112 1.09 -8.13 -10.51
N ASP A 113 1.89 -9.19 -10.41
CA ASP A 113 1.38 -10.53 -10.21
C ASP A 113 1.05 -10.73 -8.72
N LEU A 114 -0.24 -10.84 -8.43
CA LEU A 114 -0.78 -11.04 -7.09
C LEU A 114 -1.15 -12.52 -6.93
N SER A 115 -0.71 -13.14 -5.85
CA SER A 115 -0.95 -14.56 -5.61
C SER A 115 -1.55 -14.86 -4.24
N TYR A 116 -2.53 -15.76 -4.23
CA TYR A 116 -3.17 -16.23 -3.00
C TYR A 116 -3.66 -17.67 -3.18
N MET A 117 -3.39 -18.54 -2.21
CA MET A 117 -3.74 -19.97 -2.23
C MET A 117 -3.35 -20.69 -3.55
N GLY A 118 -2.21 -20.32 -4.16
CA GLY A 118 -1.72 -20.92 -5.41
C GLY A 118 -2.44 -20.45 -6.68
N VAL A 119 -3.30 -19.44 -6.59
CA VAL A 119 -3.87 -18.74 -7.75
C VAL A 119 -3.11 -17.43 -7.93
N THR A 120 -2.62 -17.18 -9.15
CA THR A 120 -1.95 -15.91 -9.51
C THR A 120 -2.78 -15.15 -10.54
N ARG A 121 -2.95 -13.84 -10.32
CA ARG A 121 -3.66 -12.92 -11.22
C ARG A 121 -2.93 -11.58 -11.27
N PRO A 122 -2.88 -10.93 -12.44
CA PRO A 122 -2.37 -9.57 -12.53
C PRO A 122 -3.37 -8.59 -11.89
N GLY A 123 -2.86 -7.57 -11.21
CA GLY A 123 -3.65 -6.46 -10.67
C GLY A 123 -2.90 -5.14 -10.71
N PRO A 124 -3.60 -3.99 -10.77
CA PRO A 124 -2.96 -2.69 -10.87
C PRO A 124 -2.28 -2.30 -9.56
N ALA A 125 -1.08 -1.73 -9.65
CA ALA A 125 -0.29 -1.24 -8.54
C ALA A 125 0.61 -0.07 -8.97
N LEU A 126 1.14 0.62 -7.97
CA LEU A 126 2.18 1.63 -8.09
C LEU A 126 3.53 0.96 -7.86
N VAL A 127 4.45 1.11 -8.81
CA VAL A 127 5.77 0.47 -8.76
C VAL A 127 6.86 1.52 -8.84
N CYS A 128 7.76 1.54 -7.86
CA CYS A 128 8.97 2.35 -7.98
C CYS A 128 9.94 1.68 -8.97
N PRO A 129 10.37 2.39 -10.04
CA PRO A 129 11.27 1.79 -11.03
C PRO A 129 12.68 1.51 -10.51
N ASP A 130 13.12 2.21 -9.47
CA ASP A 130 14.49 2.15 -8.95
C ASP A 130 14.66 1.10 -7.84
N CYS A 131 13.85 1.17 -6.77
CA CYS A 131 13.92 0.19 -5.68
C CYS A 131 12.97 -1.00 -5.81
N GLY A 132 12.05 -0.99 -6.78
CA GLY A 132 11.09 -2.07 -6.97
C GLY A 132 10.00 -2.17 -5.89
N GLU A 133 9.86 -1.16 -5.03
CA GLU A 133 8.76 -1.13 -4.06
C GLU A 133 7.41 -1.03 -4.77
N ILE A 134 6.48 -1.88 -4.35
CA ILE A 134 5.14 -1.99 -4.92
C ILE A 134 4.10 -1.62 -3.87
N TYR A 135 3.10 -0.83 -4.27
CA TYR A 135 1.97 -0.41 -3.45
C TYR A 135 0.67 -0.60 -4.21
N VAL A 136 -0.39 -1.05 -3.53
CA VAL A 136 -1.75 -1.05 -4.10
C VAL A 136 -2.59 0.06 -3.47
N SER A 137 -3.56 0.58 -4.21
CA SER A 137 -4.50 1.56 -3.65
C SER A 137 -5.57 0.88 -2.79
N GLU A 138 -6.26 1.64 -1.95
CA GLU A 138 -7.35 1.14 -1.11
C GLU A 138 -8.45 0.44 -1.94
N GLY A 139 -8.82 1.01 -3.08
CA GLY A 139 -9.83 0.42 -3.97
C GLY A 139 -9.40 -0.94 -4.54
N VAL A 140 -8.11 -1.09 -4.86
CA VAL A 140 -7.53 -2.37 -5.27
C VAL A 140 -7.55 -3.34 -4.11
N ALA A 141 -7.09 -2.94 -2.92
CA ALA A 141 -7.09 -3.79 -1.72
C ALA A 141 -8.49 -4.35 -1.38
N LYS A 142 -9.56 -3.54 -1.50
CA LYS A 142 -10.96 -4.00 -1.33
C LYS A 142 -11.35 -5.08 -2.36
N THR A 143 -10.88 -4.94 -3.59
CA THR A 143 -11.09 -5.94 -4.65
C THR A 143 -10.33 -7.23 -4.35
N LEU A 144 -9.10 -7.12 -3.82
CA LEU A 144 -8.30 -8.27 -3.40
C LEU A 144 -8.95 -9.03 -2.27
N LYS A 145 -9.46 -8.34 -1.24
CA LYS A 145 -10.23 -8.97 -0.15
C LYS A 145 -11.44 -9.75 -0.64
N THR A 146 -12.20 -9.19 -1.58
CA THR A 146 -13.33 -9.90 -2.19
C THR A 146 -12.86 -11.18 -2.90
N ALA A 147 -11.76 -11.09 -3.66
CA ALA A 147 -11.19 -12.24 -4.34
C ALA A 147 -10.64 -13.30 -3.36
N GLU A 148 -10.03 -12.88 -2.25
CA GLU A 148 -9.57 -13.76 -1.17
C GLU A 148 -10.73 -14.56 -0.58
N GLY A 149 -11.84 -13.91 -0.21
CA GLY A 149 -13.02 -14.58 0.32
C GLY A 149 -13.59 -15.63 -0.64
N ILE A 150 -13.70 -15.29 -1.94
CA ILE A 150 -14.17 -16.25 -2.96
C ILE A 150 -13.23 -17.45 -3.09
N LEU A 151 -11.92 -17.24 -2.99
CA LEU A 151 -10.93 -18.31 -3.08
C LEU A 151 -10.92 -19.20 -1.83
N GLU A 152 -11.12 -18.62 -0.65
CA GLU A 152 -11.28 -19.32 0.62
C GLU A 152 -12.54 -20.20 0.59
N GLU A 153 -13.69 -19.65 0.17
CA GLU A 153 -14.96 -20.40 0.06
C GLU A 153 -14.88 -21.57 -0.93
N LYS A 154 -14.19 -21.41 -2.06
CA LYS A 154 -14.06 -22.48 -3.08
C LYS A 154 -13.12 -23.61 -2.68
N ARG A 155 -12.31 -23.41 -1.64
CA ARG A 155 -11.29 -24.37 -1.18
C ARG A 155 -11.54 -24.88 0.25
N ALA A 156 -12.55 -24.35 0.93
CA ALA A 156 -13.10 -24.89 2.18
C ALA A 156 -13.99 -26.11 1.92
#